data_AF-A0A6P3TWI2-F1
#
_entry.id   AF-A0A6P3TWI2-F1
#
_cell.length_a   1.000
_cell.length_b   1.000
_cell.length_c   1.000
_cell.angle_alpha   90.00
_cell.angle_beta   90.00
_cell.angle_gamma   90.00
#
_symmetry.space_group_name_H-M   'P 1'
#
loop_
_entity.id
_entity.type
_entity.pdbx_description
1 polymer ?
#
loop_
_entity_poly.entity_id
_entity_poly.type
_entity_poly.pdbx_seq_one_letter_code
_entity_poly.pdbx_strand_id
1 'polypeptide(L)'
;MKTGTIFVLLAFIIMGLEVTWAQKSPVKGQQRPGFCPEVPKGTAGICVERCSGDESCPRGMKCCSNGCGHVCKTAVFRKGGSGGHGKVGQKVY
;
A
#
# COMPACT_ATOMS: atom_id res chain seq x y z
N MET A 1 5.26 -47.35 -14.05
CA MET A 1 5.37 -46.08 -14.82
C MET A 1 4.19 -45.13 -14.63
N LYS A 2 2.93 -45.61 -14.55
CA LYS A 2 1.74 -44.75 -14.40
C LYS A 2 1.58 -44.07 -13.02
N THR A 3 2.12 -44.68 -11.97
CA THR A 3 2.08 -44.11 -10.61
C THR A 3 2.97 -42.87 -10.50
N GLY A 4 4.16 -42.91 -11.13
CA GLY A 4 5.11 -41.79 -11.10
C GLY A 4 4.54 -40.53 -11.75
N THR A 5 3.84 -40.67 -12.88
CA THR A 5 3.17 -39.55 -13.55
C THR A 5 2.05 -38.96 -12.71
N ILE A 6 1.30 -39.78 -11.95
CA ILE A 6 0.26 -39.30 -11.04
C ILE A 6 0.88 -38.50 -9.90
N PHE A 7 1.97 -38.98 -9.30
CA PHE A 7 2.71 -38.24 -8.26
C PHE A 7 3.24 -36.90 -8.76
N VAL A 8 3.79 -36.85 -9.98
CA VAL A 8 4.28 -35.61 -10.59
C VAL A 8 3.12 -34.63 -10.83
N LEU A 9 1.97 -35.09 -11.35
CA LEU A 9 0.82 -34.24 -11.61
C LEU A 9 0.20 -33.66 -10.32
N LEU A 10 0.10 -34.45 -9.26
CA LEU A 10 -0.41 -33.98 -7.96
C LEU A 10 0.50 -32.92 -7.34
N ALA A 11 1.82 -33.04 -7.51
CA ALA A 11 2.79 -32.06 -7.02
C ALA A 11 2.63 -30.69 -7.72
N PHE A 12 2.41 -30.67 -9.04
CA PHE A 12 2.20 -29.42 -9.79
C PHE A 12 0.89 -28.72 -9.43
N ILE A 13 -0.19 -29.48 -9.19
CA ILE A 13 -1.49 -28.93 -8.80
C ILE A 13 -1.43 -28.27 -7.40
N ILE A 14 -0.73 -28.89 -6.45
CA ILE A 14 -0.54 -28.34 -5.10
C ILE A 14 0.34 -27.08 -5.11
N MET A 15 1.41 -27.04 -5.93
CA MET A 15 2.24 -25.83 -6.06
C MET A 15 1.51 -24.67 -6.77
N GLY A 16 0.58 -24.96 -7.69
CA GLY A 16 -0.14 -23.92 -8.45
C GLY A 16 -1.26 -23.21 -7.68
N LEU A 17 -1.87 -23.86 -6.69
CA LEU A 17 -3.04 -23.32 -5.97
C LEU A 17 -2.69 -22.23 -4.94
N GLU A 18 -1.41 -22.07 -4.58
CA GLU A 18 -0.94 -21.09 -3.59
C GLU A 18 -0.38 -19.79 -4.21
N VAL A 19 -0.54 -19.56 -5.53
CA VAL A 19 0.04 -18.41 -6.25
C VAL A 19 -0.88 -17.18 -6.30
N THR A 20 -1.93 -17.11 -5.48
CA THR A 20 -2.75 -15.88 -5.38
C THR A 20 -3.11 -15.46 -3.96
N TRP A 21 -2.17 -15.58 -3.02
CA TRP A 21 -2.13 -14.65 -1.89
C TRP A 21 -1.21 -13.48 -2.22
N ALA A 22 -1.52 -12.77 -3.30
CA ALA A 22 -1.18 -11.36 -3.42
C ALA A 22 -2.04 -10.59 -2.40
N GLN A 23 -1.78 -10.83 -1.11
CA GLN A 23 -2.18 -9.92 -0.04
C GLN A 23 -1.45 -8.63 -0.37
N LYS A 24 -2.19 -7.75 -1.05
CA LYS A 24 -1.83 -6.39 -1.38
C LYS A 24 -1.19 -5.78 -0.16
N SER A 25 0.15 -5.78 -0.14
CA SER A 25 0.94 -5.22 0.94
C SER A 25 0.48 -3.78 1.13
N PRO A 26 -0.07 -3.37 2.29
CA PRO A 26 -0.20 -1.97 2.56
C PRO A 26 1.20 -1.52 2.94
N VAL A 27 1.97 -1.19 1.89
CA VAL A 27 3.28 -0.53 1.86
C VAL A 27 3.75 -0.16 3.27
N LYS A 28 4.46 -1.12 3.90
CA LYS A 28 5.31 -0.84 5.05
C LYS A 28 6.65 -0.27 4.55
N GLY A 29 6.57 0.70 3.64
CA GLY A 29 7.73 1.47 3.17
C GLY A 29 8.16 2.39 4.30
N GLN A 30 9.29 2.06 4.92
CA GLN A 30 10.10 2.91 5.80
C GLN A 30 9.30 3.96 6.58
N GLN A 31 8.55 3.50 7.58
CA GLN A 31 7.46 4.29 8.15
C GLN A 31 7.95 5.39 9.10
N ARG A 32 7.99 6.63 8.61
CA ARG A 32 7.86 7.78 9.51
C ARG A 32 6.46 7.78 10.14
N PRO A 33 6.32 8.25 11.39
CA PRO A 33 5.04 8.21 12.08
C PRO A 33 3.98 9.03 11.33
N GLY A 34 2.72 8.58 11.40
CA GLY A 34 1.60 9.15 10.67
C GLY A 34 1.18 8.33 9.44
N PHE A 35 0.15 8.80 8.76
CA PHE A 35 -0.50 8.10 7.64
C PHE A 35 -0.50 8.98 6.38
N CYS A 36 -0.63 8.35 5.21
CA CYS A 36 -0.91 9.08 3.98
C CYS A 36 -2.31 9.71 4.05
N PRO A 37 -2.49 10.95 3.57
CA PRO A 37 -3.81 11.55 3.49
C PRO A 37 -4.70 10.74 2.55
N GLU A 38 -6.00 10.69 2.88
CA GLU A 38 -6.98 10.03 2.03
C GLU A 38 -7.14 10.81 0.72
N VAL A 39 -6.86 10.15 -0.39
CA VAL A 39 -7.08 10.69 -1.74
C VAL A 39 -8.40 10.16 -2.29
N PRO A 40 -9.20 10.98 -2.98
CA PRO A 40 -10.45 10.52 -3.59
C PRO A 40 -10.22 9.34 -4.52
N LYS A 41 -10.99 8.26 -4.32
CA LYS A 41 -10.92 7.06 -5.16
C LYS A 41 -11.17 7.44 -6.62
N GLY A 42 -10.36 6.89 -7.53
CA GLY A 42 -10.44 7.19 -8.96
C GLY A 42 -9.60 8.39 -9.41
N THR A 43 -8.89 9.08 -8.51
CA THR A 43 -7.90 10.08 -8.89
C THR A 43 -6.57 9.38 -9.14
N ALA A 44 -6.16 9.29 -10.41
CA ALA A 44 -4.78 8.94 -10.76
C ALA A 44 -4.00 10.25 -10.93
N GLY A 45 -2.99 10.45 -10.09
CA GLY A 45 -2.04 11.53 -10.28
C GLY A 45 -1.10 11.25 -11.45
N ILE A 46 -0.20 12.19 -11.72
CA ILE A 46 0.85 12.01 -12.73
C ILE A 46 1.68 10.77 -12.37
N CYS A 47 1.90 9.90 -13.37
CA CYS A 47 2.74 8.71 -13.29
C CYS A 47 4.22 9.08 -13.17
N VAL A 48 4.63 9.55 -12.00
CA VAL A 48 6.01 9.93 -11.72
C VAL A 48 6.42 9.43 -10.34
N GLU A 49 7.60 8.83 -10.26
CA GLU A 49 8.25 8.44 -9.02
C GLU A 49 9.06 9.61 -8.47
N ARG A 50 8.45 10.43 -7.61
CA ARG A 50 9.12 11.57 -6.97
C ARG A 50 9.85 11.17 -5.69
N CYS A 51 9.47 10.04 -5.09
CA CYS A 51 10.08 9.49 -3.89
C CYS A 51 10.02 7.95 -3.92
N SER A 52 10.94 7.29 -3.23
CA SER A 52 10.95 5.82 -3.08
C SER A 52 10.63 5.35 -1.66
N GLY A 53 10.64 6.26 -0.69
CA GLY A 53 10.33 6.01 0.72
C GLY A 53 10.18 7.31 1.50
N ASP A 54 9.71 7.24 2.74
CA ASP A 54 9.46 8.43 3.56
C ASP A 54 10.75 9.25 3.80
N GLU A 55 11.90 8.59 3.83
CA GLU A 55 13.23 9.21 3.94
C GLU A 55 13.59 10.10 2.74
N SER A 56 13.06 9.80 1.56
CA SER A 56 13.22 10.65 0.36
C SER A 56 12.47 11.98 0.50
N CYS A 57 11.54 12.08 1.45
CA CYS A 57 10.73 13.27 1.67
C CYS A 57 11.28 14.15 2.80
N PRO A 58 10.96 15.45 2.82
CA PRO A 58 11.24 16.33 3.95
C PRO A 58 10.62 15.84 5.27
N ARG A 59 11.13 16.30 6.41
CA ARG A 59 10.59 15.95 7.73
C ARG A 59 9.08 16.25 7.79
N GLY A 60 8.32 15.34 8.41
CA GLY A 60 6.86 15.46 8.53
C GLY A 60 6.06 15.03 7.28
N MET A 61 6.75 14.59 6.22
CA MET A 61 6.13 14.06 5.01
C MET A 61 6.35 12.56 4.85
N LYS A 62 5.43 11.95 4.10
CA LYS A 62 5.43 10.53 3.74
C LYS A 62 5.39 10.38 2.23
N CYS A 63 5.99 9.30 1.74
CA CYS A 63 5.95 8.94 0.33
C CYS A 63 4.69 8.14 0.05
N CYS A 64 3.74 8.75 -0.66
CA CYS A 64 2.40 8.21 -0.83
C CYS A 64 2.12 7.94 -2.30
N SER A 65 1.49 6.79 -2.59
CA SER A 65 1.01 6.50 -3.94
C SER A 65 -0.14 7.44 -4.30
N ASN A 66 -0.08 8.00 -5.51
CA ASN A 66 -1.14 8.82 -6.10
C ASN A 66 -2.01 8.00 -7.08
N GLY A 67 -1.93 6.66 -7.05
CA GLY A 67 -2.64 5.76 -7.96
C GLY A 67 -1.84 5.34 -9.20
N CYS A 68 -0.79 6.08 -9.59
CA CYS A 68 0.12 5.66 -10.67
C CYS A 68 1.60 5.67 -10.25
N GLY A 69 2.03 6.69 -9.51
CA GLY A 69 3.36 6.76 -8.93
C GLY A 69 3.38 7.28 -7.51
N HIS A 70 4.56 7.66 -7.00
CA HIS A 70 4.75 8.10 -5.62
C HIS A 70 5.14 9.57 -5.50
N VAL A 71 4.49 10.26 -4.56
CA VAL A 71 4.72 11.68 -4.28
C VAL A 71 4.75 11.94 -2.77
N CYS A 72 5.59 12.89 -2.36
CA CYS A 72 5.63 13.32 -0.96
C CYS A 72 4.34 14.05 -0.59
N LYS A 73 3.69 13.61 0.49
CA LYS A 73 2.50 14.23 1.07
C LYS A 73 2.71 14.45 2.56
N THR A 74 2.07 15.50 3.09
CA THR A 74 2.07 15.77 4.53
C THR A 74 1.45 14.60 5.29
N ALA A 75 2.13 14.11 6.33
CA ALA A 75 1.63 13.03 7.16
C ALA A 75 0.39 13.48 7.95
N VAL A 76 -0.63 12.63 8.03
CA VAL A 76 -1.78 12.84 8.90
C VAL A 76 -1.67 11.96 10.14
N PHE A 77 -1.97 12.54 11.31
CA PHE A 77 -1.96 11.82 12.59
C PHE A 77 -3.40 11.71 13.07
N ARG A 78 -3.94 10.49 13.17
CA ARG A 78 -5.27 10.30 13.76
C ARG A 78 -5.14 10.52 15.27
N LYS A 79 -5.79 11.56 15.78
CA LYS A 79 -5.99 11.74 17.23
C LYS A 79 -6.84 10.55 17.69
N GLY A 80 -6.31 9.72 18.59
CA GLY A 80 -7.02 8.54 19.09
C GLY A 80 -8.29 8.96 19.83
N GLY A 81 -9.44 8.68 19.23
CA GLY A 81 -10.76 8.77 19.84
C GLY A 81 -11.61 7.64 19.28
N SER A 82 -12.02 6.72 20.14
CA SER A 82 -12.88 5.58 19.80
C SER A 82 -14.21 6.07 19.21
N GLY A 83 -14.54 5.62 18.00
CA GLY A 83 -15.87 5.72 17.39
C GLY A 83 -16.05 6.91 16.45
N GLY A 84 -16.24 6.62 15.15
CA GLY A 84 -16.80 7.57 14.19
C GLY A 84 -16.28 7.43 12.76
N HIS A 85 -17.15 6.95 11.88
CA HIS A 85 -17.02 7.15 10.43
C HIS A 85 -17.10 8.66 10.11
N GLY A 86 -16.11 9.18 9.36
CA GLY A 86 -16.27 10.37 8.53
C GLY A 86 -15.91 11.73 9.14
N LYS A 87 -14.82 12.32 8.61
CA LYS A 87 -14.75 13.59 7.86
C LYS A 87 -13.39 14.26 8.09
N VAL A 88 -12.55 14.26 7.05
CA VAL A 88 -11.26 14.96 7.02
C VAL A 88 -11.53 16.46 6.95
N GLY A 89 -11.50 17.13 8.10
CA GLY A 89 -11.50 18.58 8.18
C GLY A 89 -10.06 19.09 8.12
N GLN A 90 -9.62 19.50 6.93
CA GLN A 90 -8.37 20.23 6.74
C GLN A 90 -8.52 21.63 7.33
N LYS A 91 -8.06 21.86 8.56
CA LYS A 91 -7.85 23.21 9.06
C LYS A 91 -6.49 23.70 8.58
N VAL A 92 -6.55 24.50 7.51
CA VAL A 92 -5.51 25.43 7.11
C VAL A 92 -5.56 26.58 8.11
N TYR A 93 -4.49 26.78 8.86
CA TYR A 93 -4.20 28.06 9.51
C TYR A 93 -2.95 28.61 8.83
#